data_AF-A0A2K1Q4A4-F1
#
_entry.id   AF-A0A2K1Q4A4-F1
#
_cell.length_a   1.000
_cell.length_b   1.000
_cell.length_c   1.000
_cell.angle_alpha   90.00
_cell.angle_beta   90.00
_cell.angle_gamma   90.00
#
_symmetry.space_group_name_H-M   'P 1'
#
loop_
_entity.id
_entity.type
_entity.pdbx_description
1 polymer ?
#
loop_
_entity_poly.entity_id
_entity_poly.type
_entity_poly.pdbx_seq_one_letter_code
_entity_poly.pdbx_strand_id
1 'polypeptide(L)' 'MEITEADERHIPAIQQIYAYHVLHGTATFETEPPDSAEMTAR' A
#
# COMPACT_ATOMS: atom_id res chain seq x y z
N MET A 1 11.28 -12.43 -13.75
CA MET A 1 10.43 -11.47 -13.04
C MET A 1 9.83 -10.58 -14.10
N GLU A 2 8.54 -10.68 -14.32
CA GLU A 2 7.83 -9.78 -15.24
C GLU A 2 7.32 -8.58 -14.44
N ILE A 3 7.50 -7.39 -15.00
CA ILE A 3 7.00 -6.14 -14.42
C ILE A 3 5.86 -5.68 -15.33
N THR A 4 4.72 -5.40 -14.72
CA THR A 4 3.50 -4.98 -15.41
C THR A 4 3.00 -3.67 -14.82
N GLU A 5 2.20 -2.93 -15.60
CA GLU A 5 1.51 -1.74 -15.10
C GLU A 5 0.59 -2.11 -13.94
N ALA A 6 0.54 -1.25 -12.93
CA ALA A 6 -0.39 -1.38 -11.82
C ALA A 6 -1.81 -1.00 -12.26
N ASP A 7 -2.79 -1.63 -11.64
CA ASP A 7 -4.22 -1.34 -11.81
C ASP A 7 -4.96 -1.59 -10.49
N GLU A 8 -6.22 -1.19 -10.42
CA GLU A 8 -7.04 -1.20 -9.19
C GLU A 8 -7.06 -2.57 -8.48
N ARG A 9 -6.95 -3.68 -9.21
CA ARG A 9 -6.98 -5.03 -8.62
C ARG A 9 -5.74 -5.32 -7.77
N HIS A 10 -4.67 -4.55 -7.96
CA HIS A 10 -3.44 -4.66 -7.20
C HIS A 10 -3.48 -3.89 -5.88
N ILE A 11 -4.43 -2.95 -5.71
CA ILE A 11 -4.54 -2.09 -4.53
C ILE A 11 -4.57 -2.90 -3.22
N PRO A 12 -5.35 -3.99 -3.07
CA PRO A 12 -5.36 -4.75 -1.81
C PRO A 12 -3.99 -5.32 -1.43
N ALA A 13 -3.21 -5.79 -2.41
CA ALA A 13 -1.87 -6.32 -2.15
C ALA A 13 -0.87 -5.22 -1.81
N ILE A 14 -0.92 -4.10 -2.54
CA ILE A 14 -0.08 -2.91 -2.26
C ILE A 14 -0.40 -2.37 -0.86
N GLN A 15 -1.68 -2.25 -0.50
CA GLN A 15 -2.13 -1.79 0.79
C GLN A 15 -1.61 -2.68 1.92
N GLN A 16 -1.66 -4.00 1.77
CA GLN A 16 -1.15 -4.94 2.76
C GLN A 16 0.37 -4.77 2.99
N ILE A 17 1.15 -4.62 1.91
CA ILE A 17 2.60 -4.40 1.99
C ILE A 17 2.89 -3.06 2.68
N TYR A 18 2.19 -2.00 2.27
CA TYR A 18 2.37 -0.68 2.82
C TYR A 18 2.00 -0.62 4.31
N ALA A 19 0.87 -1.22 4.69
CA ALA A 19 0.42 -1.31 6.08
C ALA A 19 1.43 -2.01 6.99
N TYR A 20 2.08 -3.08 6.51
CA TYR A 20 3.14 -3.72 7.26
C TYR A 20 4.29 -2.74 7.57
N HIS A 21 4.70 -1.94 6.59
CA HIS A 21 5.79 -0.98 6.76
C HIS A 21 5.42 0.25 7.60
N VAL A 22 4.14 0.66 7.60
CA VAL A 22 3.63 1.67 8.52
C VAL A 22 3.69 1.17 9.97
N LEU A 23 3.23 -0.05 10.23
CA LEU A 23 3.10 -0.56 11.60
C LEU A 23 4.40 -1.11 12.19
N HIS A 24 5.33 -1.58 11.34
CA HIS A 24 6.52 -2.31 11.79
C HIS A 24 7.84 -1.75 11.25
N GLY A 25 7.78 -0.67 10.48
CA GLY A 25 8.94 -0.06 9.84
C GLY A 25 9.11 1.41 10.19
N THR A 26 10.18 1.99 9.69
CA THR A 26 10.48 3.44 9.78
C THR A 26 10.65 4.06 8.39
N ALA A 27 10.20 3.36 7.35
CA ALA A 27 10.33 3.76 5.95
C ALA A 27 9.30 4.82 5.52
N THR A 28 8.30 5.10 6.37
CA THR A 28 7.24 6.07 6.17
C THR A 28 7.04 6.90 7.43
N PHE A 29 6.47 8.09 7.29
CA PHE A 29 6.08 8.96 8.42
C PHE A 29 4.61 8.77 8.82
N GLU A 30 3.83 8.03 8.02
CA GLU A 30 2.48 7.66 8.41
C GLU A 30 2.54 6.73 9.63
N THR A 31 1.64 6.94 10.59
CA THR A 31 1.54 6.13 11.83
C THR A 31 0.34 5.20 11.84
N GLU A 32 -0.63 5.45 10.95
CA GLU A 32 -1.82 4.63 10.75
C GLU A 32 -1.91 4.26 9.26
N PRO A 33 -2.06 2.97 8.90
CA PRO A 33 -2.15 2.57 7.51
C PRO A 33 -3.43 3.10 6.86
N PRO A 34 -3.35 3.66 5.63
CA PRO A 34 -4.54 4.00 4.87
C PRO A 34 -5.30 2.72 4.50
N ASP A 35 -6.61 2.84 4.39
CA ASP A 35 -7.45 1.76 3.88
C ASP A 35 -7.38 1.67 2.35
N SER A 36 -7.96 0.62 1.77
CA SER A 36 -7.92 0.43 0.31
C SER A 36 -8.70 1.50 -0.46
N ALA A 37 -9.73 2.11 0.13
CA ALA A 37 -10.51 3.14 -0.53
C ALA A 37 -9.70 4.43 -0.66
N GLU A 38 -8.99 4.82 0.41
CA GLU A 38 -8.06 5.93 0.39
C GLU A 38 -6.92 5.68 -0.60
N MET A 39 -6.32 4.49 -0.60
CA MET A 39 -5.26 4.16 -1.55
C MET A 39 -5.72 4.17 -3.01
N THR A 40 -6.99 3.83 -3.30
CA THR A 40 -7.56 3.88 -4.65
C THR A 40 -7.73 5.32 -5.14
N ALA A 41 -7.88 6.28 -4.22
CA ALA A 41 -8.13 7.70 -4.54
C ALA A 41 -6.85 8.55 -4.71
N ARG A 42 -5.66 7.97 -4.48
CA ARG A 42 -4.35 8.64 -4.60
C ARG A 42 -3.81 8.56 -6.04
#